data_AF-A0A533NA35-F1
#
_entry.id   AF-A0A533NA35-F1
#
_cell.length_a   1.000
_cell.length_b   1.000
_cell.length_c   1.000
_cell.angle_alpha   90.00
_cell.angle_beta   90.00
_cell.angle_gamma   90.00
#
_symmetry.space_group_name_H-M   'P 1'
#
loop_
_entity.id
_entity.type
_entity.pdbx_description
1 polymer ?
#
loop_
_entity_poly.entity_id
_entity_poly.type
_entity_poly.pdbx_seq_one_letter_code
_entity_poly.pdbx_strand_id
1 'polypeptide(L)' 'CDVTVEPEDAIIVLARVLPLLKPGGRILQVLKISKNTDQNVLINKIQALGFTIQHIIRPKKREIYVIAQHNINSEVVE' A
#
# COMPACT_ATOMS: atom_id res chain seq x y z
N CYS A 1 16.03 0.31 9.72
CA CYS A 1 16.44 1.20 8.63
C CYS A 1 15.17 1.81 8.08
N ASP A 2 14.89 3.07 8.39
CA ASP A 2 13.65 3.74 7.96
C ASP A 2 13.80 4.19 6.51
N VAL A 3 13.23 3.43 5.60
CA VAL A 3 13.23 3.77 4.17
C VAL A 3 12.17 4.86 3.95
N THR A 4 12.63 6.09 3.77
CA THR A 4 11.76 7.22 3.37
C THR A 4 11.85 7.36 1.86
N VAL A 5 10.77 6.99 1.17
CA VAL A 5 10.64 7.11 -0.28
C VAL A 5 9.39 7.93 -0.62
N GLU A 6 9.37 8.51 -1.82
CA GLU A 6 8.18 9.20 -2.31
C GLU A 6 6.98 8.22 -2.35
N PRO A 7 5.74 8.70 -2.19
CA PRO A 7 4.57 7.82 -2.04
C PRO A 7 4.37 6.83 -3.19
N GLU A 8 4.81 7.21 -4.40
CA GLU A 8 4.73 6.36 -5.59
C GLU A 8 5.81 5.27 -5.58
N ASP A 9 7.04 5.62 -5.21
CA ASP A 9 8.14 4.67 -5.07
C ASP A 9 7.89 3.69 -3.92
N ALA A 10 7.20 4.12 -2.87
CA ALA A 10 6.76 3.26 -1.78
C ALA A 10 5.87 2.10 -2.27
N ILE A 11 5.01 2.38 -3.25
CA ILE A 11 4.13 1.37 -3.86
C ILE A 11 4.92 0.43 -4.77
N ILE A 12 5.94 0.93 -5.48
CA ILE A 12 6.84 0.07 -6.28
C ILE A 12 7.64 -0.87 -5.39
N VAL A 13 8.14 -0.38 -4.25
CA VAL A 13 8.82 -1.21 -3.24
C VAL A 13 7.86 -2.24 -2.66
N LEU A 14 6.60 -1.84 -2.40
CA LEU A 14 5.55 -2.76 -1.96
C LEU A 14 5.39 -3.93 -2.95
N ALA A 15 5.37 -3.65 -4.26
CA ALA A 15 5.27 -4.67 -5.30
C ALA A 15 6.43 -5.68 -5.25
N ARG A 16 7.64 -5.23 -4.91
CA ARG A 16 8.82 -6.10 -4.79
C ARG A 16 8.80 -7.01 -3.57
N VAL A 17 8.11 -6.64 -2.50
CA VAL A 17 7.99 -7.46 -1.29
C VAL A 17 6.77 -8.38 -1.30
N LEU A 18 5.90 -8.29 -2.32
CA LEU A 18 4.74 -9.18 -2.47
C LEU A 18 5.08 -10.66 -2.43
N PRO A 19 6.13 -11.14 -3.12
CA PRO A 19 6.47 -12.57 -3.10
C PRO A 19 6.85 -13.09 -1.71
N LEU A 20 7.18 -12.19 -0.77
CA LEU A 20 7.52 -12.52 0.61
C LEU A 20 6.30 -12.55 1.53
N LEU A 21 5.14 -12.05 1.08
CA LEU A 21 3.92 -12.08 1.86
C LEU A 21 3.27 -13.47 1.78
N LYS A 22 2.88 -14.00 2.95
CA LYS A 22 2.05 -15.21 3.00
C LYS A 22 0.70 -14.94 2.31
N PRO A 23 0.06 -15.97 1.73
CA PRO A 23 -1.30 -15.85 1.21
C PRO A 23 -2.24 -15.25 2.26
N GLY A 24 -3.01 -14.22 1.90
CA GLY A 24 -3.90 -13.52 2.83
C GLY A 24 -3.18 -12.65 3.85
N GLY A 25 -1.87 -12.44 3.70
CA GLY A 25 -1.06 -11.57 4.54
C GLY A 25 -1.54 -10.13 4.47
N ARG A 26 -1.29 -9.39 5.57
CA ARG A 26 -1.66 -7.97 5.69
C ARG A 26 -0.42 -7.10 5.62
N ILE A 27 -0.58 -5.92 5.04
CA ILE A 27 0.42 -4.87 5.00
C ILE A 27 -0.10 -3.64 5.74
N LEU A 28 0.83 -2.90 6.32
CA LEU A 28 0.62 -1.56 6.84
C LEU A 28 1.52 -0.62 6.07
N GLN A 29 0.94 0.24 5.25
CA GLN A 29 1.67 1.26 4.50
C GLN A 29 1.44 2.63 5.12
N VAL A 30 2.51 3.31 5.50
CA VAL A 30 2.46 4.71 5.94
C VAL A 30 2.85 5.59 4.76
N LEU A 31 1.96 6.46 4.32
CA LEU A 31 2.18 7.36 3.20
C LEU A 31 2.09 8.81 3.69
N LYS A 32 3.15 9.59 3.45
CA LYS A 32 3.12 11.04 3.65
C LYS A 32 2.34 11.68 2.51
N ILE A 33 1.37 12.51 2.85
CA ILE A 33 0.48 13.15 1.89
C ILE A 33 0.79 14.63 1.87
N SER A 34 1.20 15.14 0.72
CA SER A 34 1.28 16.57 0.51
C SER A 34 -0.14 17.15 0.29
N LYS A 35 -0.33 18.47 0.45
CA LYS A 35 -1.65 19.10 0.23
C LYS A 35 -2.24 18.83 -1.17
N ASN A 36 -1.41 18.45 -2.15
CA ASN A 36 -1.80 18.23 -3.54
C ASN A 36 -1.80 16.74 -3.95
N THR A 37 -1.49 15.81 -3.05
CA THR A 37 -1.49 14.38 -3.38
C THR A 37 -2.90 13.81 -3.26
N ASP A 38 -3.46 13.35 -4.38
CA ASP A 38 -4.75 12.67 -4.37
C ASP A 38 -4.61 11.27 -3.75
N GLN A 39 -5.20 11.11 -2.57
CA GLN A 39 -5.21 9.86 -1.84
C GLN A 39 -5.88 8.73 -2.61
N ASN A 40 -6.88 9.05 -3.43
CA ASN A 40 -7.60 8.05 -4.20
C ASN A 40 -6.69 7.41 -5.25
N VAL A 41 -5.76 8.18 -5.83
CA VAL A 41 -4.77 7.65 -6.78
C VAL A 41 -3.86 6.62 -6.09
N LEU A 42 -3.40 6.92 -4.87
CA LEU A 42 -2.56 6.00 -4.09
C LEU A 42 -3.33 4.72 -3.69
N ILE A 43 -4.57 4.87 -3.25
CA ILE A 43 -5.44 3.75 -2.87
C ILE A 43 -5.72 2.86 -4.08
N ASN A 44 -6.06 3.44 -5.22
CA ASN A 44 -6.33 2.71 -6.47
C ASN A 44 -5.09 1.93 -6.92
N LYS A 45 -3.89 2.52 -6.81
CA LYS A 45 -2.63 1.83 -7.11
C LYS A 45 -2.41 0.61 -6.21
N ILE A 46 -2.69 0.71 -4.91
CA ILE A 46 -2.59 -0.42 -3.97
C ILE A 46 -3.61 -1.51 -4.32
N GLN A 47 -4.85 -1.13 -4.67
CA GLN A 47 -5.88 -2.08 -5.08
C GLN A 47 -5.52 -2.80 -6.38
N ALA A 48 -4.94 -2.08 -7.35
CA ALA A 48 -4.47 -2.65 -8.61
C ALA A 48 -3.35 -3.70 -8.42
N LEU A 49 -2.60 -3.65 -7.32
CA LEU A 49 -1.59 -4.64 -6.95
C LEU A 49 -2.18 -5.92 -6.31
N GLY A 50 -3.51 -6.10 -6.32
CA GLY A 50 -4.15 -7.29 -5.76
C GLY A 50 -4.39 -7.22 -4.26
N PHE A 51 -4.42 -6.01 -3.69
CA PHE A 51 -4.79 -5.82 -2.29
C PHE A 51 -6.22 -5.35 -2.11
N THR A 52 -6.90 -5.94 -1.13
CA THR A 52 -8.14 -5.37 -0.59
C THR A 52 -7.81 -4.44 0.56
N ILE A 53 -8.21 -3.17 0.45
CA ILE A 53 -8.08 -2.20 1.55
C ILE A 53 -9.04 -2.58 2.67
N GLN A 54 -8.51 -2.77 3.87
CA GLN A 54 -9.30 -3.11 5.06
C GLN A 54 -9.62 -1.85 5.87
N HIS A 55 -8.60 -1.02 6.11
CA HIS A 55 -8.75 0.20 6.88
C HIS A 55 -7.84 1.31 6.36
N ILE A 56 -8.33 2.55 6.48
CA ILE A 56 -7.55 3.76 6.24
C ILE A 56 -7.64 4.61 7.49
N ILE A 57 -6.51 4.83 8.14
CA ILE A 57 -6.42 5.71 9.32
C ILE A 57 -5.87 7.05 8.85
N ARG A 58 -6.62 8.11 9.15
CA ARG A 58 -6.33 9.50 8.75
C ARG A 58 -6.03 10.33 10.01
N PRO A 59 -4.80 10.30 10.55
CA PRO A 59 -4.44 11.19 11.63
C PRO A 59 -4.49 12.66 11.18
N LYS A 60 -4.54 13.58 12.14
CA LYS A 60 -4.52 15.04 11.88
C LYS A 60 -3.20 15.51 11.22
N LYS A 61 -2.16 14.69 11.25
CA LYS A 61 -0.86 14.95 10.59
C LYS A 61 -0.95 14.57 9.11
N ARG A 62 -0.03 15.08 8.28
CA ARG A 62 0.04 14.91 6.82
C ARG A 62 0.43 13.47 6.39
N GLU A 63 -0.20 12.47 6.98
CA GLU A 63 0.11 11.06 6.80
C GLU A 63 -1.19 10.26 6.76
N ILE A 64 -1.22 9.19 5.97
CA ILE A 64 -2.21 8.14 6.06
C ILE A 64 -1.55 6.80 6.36
N TYR A 65 -2.31 5.97 7.05
CA TYR A 65 -1.94 4.61 7.34
C TYR A 65 -2.97 3.74 6.62
N VAL A 66 -2.50 2.97 5.66
CA VAL A 66 -3.33 2.09 4.85
C VAL A 66 -3.06 0.66 5.29
N ILE A 67 -4.08 0.01 5.83
CA ILE A 67 -4.06 -1.42 6.15
C ILE A 67 -4.74 -2.13 5.00
N ALA A 68 -4.00 -3.01 4.32
CA ALA A 68 -4.51 -3.77 3.20
C ALA A 68 -4.15 -5.25 3.32
N GLN A 69 -4.97 -6.11 2.73
CA GLN A 69 -4.79 -7.56 2.74
C GLN A 69 -4.57 -8.06 1.33
N HIS A 70 -3.54 -8.87 1.12
CA HIS A 70 -3.25 -9.47 -0.17
C HIS A 70 -4.35 -10.49 -0.52
N ASN A 71 -4.90 -10.38 -1.72
CA ASN A 71 -5.95 -11.29 -2.18
C ASN A 71 -5.34 -12.67 -2.43
N ILE A 72 -5.94 -13.69 -1.81
CA ILE A 72 -5.46 -15.08 -1.89
C ILE A 72 -5.59 -15.66 -3.31
N ASN A 73 -6.39 -15.01 -4.18
CA ASN A 73 -6.69 -15.45 -5.55
C ASN A 73 -5.98 -14.65 -6.66
N SER A 74 -5.00 -13.80 -6.33
CA SER A 74 -4.14 -13.23 -7.37
C SER A 74 -3.15 -14.31 -7.79
N GLU A 75 -3.57 -15.14 -8.75
CA GLU A 75 -2.72 -16.11 -9.42
C GLU A 75 -1.43 -15.41 -9.84
N VAL A 76 -0.31 -15.90 -9.30
CA VAL A 76 1.02 -15.63 -9.84
C VAL A 76 1.01 -16.30 -11.21
N VAL A 77 0.73 -15.52 -12.25
CA VAL A 77 1.01 -15.95 -13.62
C VAL A 77 2.53 -16.03 -13.73
N GLU A 78 3.04 -17.26 -13.82
CA GLU A 78 4.44 -17.58 -14.16
C GLU A 78 4.90 -16.89 -15.45
#